data_AF-A0A059KKQ1-F1
#
_entry.id   AF-A0A059KKQ1-F1
#
_cell.length_a   1.000
_cell.length_b   1.000
_cell.length_c   1.000
_cell.angle_alpha   90.00
_cell.angle_beta   90.00
_cell.angle_gamma   90.00
#
_symmetry.space_group_name_H-M   'P 1'
#
loop_
_entity.id
_entity.type
_entity.pdbx_description
1 polymer ?
#
loop_
_entity_poly.entity_id
_entity_poly.type
_entity_poly.pdbx_seq_one_letter_code
_entity_poly.pdbx_strand_id
1 'polypeptide(L)'
;MTIIRQDDLIESVAAALQYISYYHPADYIAHLARAYEREESPAAKDAIAQILTNSRMCAEGRRPICQDTGIVNVFLKIGMDVKWQGFTGSIQDAIDEGVRRGYNNPDNKLRASVLSDPIFERKNTKDNTPAVVFMEVVPGDKLDITVAAKGGGSENKSKVYMLNPSDNIVDWVLKTVPTMGAGWCPPGMLGIGVGGTAEKAALLAKEALMDDIDMYELLERGPQNKLEELRIELYEKVNALGIGAQGLGGLTTVLDVKIKTYPTHAASKPIAMIPNCAATRHAHFVMDGSGPVYMDPPSLDLWPNVNWAPDYNKSKRVDLNTLTPAEVASWTPGQTLLLNGKMLTGRDAAHKRIQDMLAKGEALPVDFTNRVIYYVGPVDPVRDEVVGPAGPTTATRMDKFTRMMLEKTGLIAMVGKAERGPVAIEAIKDAKSAYLMAVGGSAYLVSKAIKGAKVVGFADLGMEAIYEFDVVDMPVTVAVDAGGTSAHITGPKTWQAKIGKIPVVEG
;
A
#
# COMPACT_ATOMS: atom_id res chain seq x y z
N MET A 1 12.38 33.76 19.89
CA MET A 1 11.24 33.20 20.64
C MET A 1 10.12 33.02 19.65
N THR A 2 9.86 31.78 19.29
CA THR A 2 8.92 31.42 18.23
C THR A 2 7.56 31.15 18.82
N ILE A 3 6.53 31.79 18.27
CA ILE A 3 5.14 31.58 18.69
C ILE A 3 4.45 30.77 17.60
N ILE A 4 4.01 29.55 17.94
CA ILE A 4 3.19 28.71 17.07
C ILE A 4 1.73 28.90 17.47
N ARG A 5 0.91 29.33 16.51
CA ARG A 5 -0.54 29.48 16.70
C ARG A 5 -1.27 28.18 16.39
N GLN A 6 -2.36 27.91 17.09
CA GLN A 6 -3.16 26.70 16.89
C GLN A 6 -3.65 26.55 15.44
N ASP A 7 -4.22 27.63 14.88
CA ASP A 7 -4.76 27.61 13.51
C ASP A 7 -3.67 27.38 12.46
N ASP A 8 -2.47 27.97 12.65
CA ASP A 8 -1.34 27.79 11.73
C ASP A 8 -0.89 26.32 11.70
N LEU A 9 -0.86 25.65 12.86
CA LEU A 9 -0.51 24.22 12.96
C LEU A 9 -1.59 23.34 12.30
N ILE A 10 -2.86 23.60 12.62
CA ILE A 10 -4.00 22.86 12.04
C ILE A 10 -3.97 22.94 10.52
N GLU A 11 -3.81 24.15 9.98
CA GLU A 11 -3.78 24.40 8.54
C GLU A 11 -2.58 23.72 7.87
N SER A 12 -1.39 23.83 8.46
CA SER A 12 -0.18 23.20 7.91
C SER A 12 -0.32 21.68 7.82
N VAL A 13 -0.90 21.04 8.83
CA VAL A 13 -1.16 19.59 8.83
C VAL A 13 -2.21 19.21 7.79
N ALA A 14 -3.30 19.97 7.69
CA ALA A 14 -4.36 19.72 6.72
C ALA A 14 -3.85 19.85 5.28
N ALA A 15 -3.10 20.92 4.99
CA ALA A 15 -2.44 21.15 3.71
C ALA A 15 -1.44 20.05 3.39
N ALA A 16 -0.66 19.61 4.39
CA ALA A 16 0.31 18.54 4.20
C ALA A 16 -0.32 17.20 3.84
N LEU A 17 -1.43 16.83 4.50
CA LEU A 17 -2.17 15.61 4.19
C LEU A 17 -2.78 15.63 2.79
N GLN A 18 -3.26 16.79 2.34
CA GLN A 18 -3.75 16.96 0.98
C GLN A 18 -2.61 16.79 -0.03
N TYR A 19 -1.49 17.48 0.17
CA TYR A 19 -0.30 17.39 -0.68
C TYR A 19 0.20 15.95 -0.85
N ILE A 20 0.44 15.22 0.25
CA ILE A 20 0.96 13.85 0.19
C ILE A 20 -0.09 12.84 -0.30
N SER A 21 -1.37 13.24 -0.41
CA SER A 21 -2.39 12.34 -0.95
C SER A 21 -2.20 12.09 -2.44
N TYR A 22 -1.75 13.10 -3.19
CA TYR A 22 -1.66 13.07 -4.66
C TYR A 22 -0.26 13.35 -5.24
N TYR A 23 0.71 13.83 -4.44
CA TYR A 23 2.10 13.93 -4.87
C TYR A 23 2.97 12.86 -4.20
N HIS A 24 3.75 12.14 -5.00
CA HIS A 24 4.88 11.36 -4.50
C HIS A 24 6.10 12.26 -4.27
N PRO A 25 6.97 11.90 -3.32
CA PRO A 25 8.31 12.47 -3.23
C PRO A 25 9.10 12.33 -4.54
N ALA A 26 9.90 13.35 -4.87
CA ALA A 26 10.63 13.44 -6.14
C ALA A 26 11.69 12.33 -6.30
N ASP A 27 12.40 12.04 -5.22
CA ASP A 27 13.34 10.93 -5.04
C ASP A 27 12.68 9.56 -5.31
N TYR A 28 11.46 9.34 -4.81
CA TYR A 28 10.70 8.12 -5.09
C TYR A 28 10.39 7.97 -6.58
N ILE A 29 9.93 9.05 -7.24
CA ILE A 29 9.63 9.05 -8.68
C ILE A 29 10.90 8.74 -9.48
N ALA A 30 12.01 9.41 -9.18
CA ALA A 30 13.29 9.20 -9.87
C ALA A 30 13.82 7.77 -9.71
N HIS A 31 13.74 7.22 -8.49
CA HIS A 31 14.19 5.85 -8.25
C HIS A 31 13.28 4.81 -8.90
N LEU A 32 11.96 5.03 -8.89
CA LEU A 32 11.01 4.15 -9.56
C LEU A 32 11.18 4.20 -11.10
N ALA A 33 11.52 5.35 -11.67
CA ALA A 33 11.84 5.50 -13.09
C ALA A 33 13.09 4.71 -13.49
N ARG A 34 14.18 4.82 -12.73
CA ARG A 34 15.41 4.03 -12.95
C ARG A 34 15.18 2.53 -12.74
N ALA A 35 14.25 2.14 -11.86
CA ALA A 35 13.82 0.76 -11.71
C ALA A 35 13.03 0.27 -12.94
N TYR A 36 12.12 1.10 -13.47
CA TYR A 36 11.38 0.79 -14.71
C TYR A 36 12.31 0.55 -15.90
N GLU A 37 13.31 1.40 -16.08
CA GLU A 37 14.24 1.30 -17.20
C GLU A 37 15.01 -0.02 -17.19
N ARG A 38 15.54 -0.42 -16.03
CA ARG A 38 16.32 -1.66 -15.88
C ARG A 38 15.47 -2.92 -15.82
N GLU A 39 14.19 -2.83 -15.46
CA GLU A 39 13.38 -4.02 -15.19
C GLU A 39 13.24 -4.86 -16.45
N GLU A 40 13.55 -6.15 -16.32
CA GLU A 40 13.55 -7.13 -17.39
C GLU A 40 12.31 -8.03 -17.34
N SER A 41 11.68 -8.17 -16.17
CA SER A 41 10.43 -8.92 -16.02
C SER A 41 9.28 -8.16 -16.67
N PRO A 42 8.62 -8.70 -17.70
CA PRO A 42 7.51 -8.00 -18.35
C PRO A 42 6.39 -7.66 -17.35
N ALA A 43 6.11 -8.57 -16.43
CA ALA A 43 5.07 -8.39 -15.42
C ALA A 43 5.43 -7.33 -14.36
N ALA A 44 6.69 -7.32 -13.88
CA ALA A 44 7.13 -6.31 -12.93
C ALA A 44 7.27 -4.93 -13.61
N LYS A 45 7.78 -4.90 -14.84
CA LYS A 45 7.93 -3.67 -15.63
C LYS A 45 6.59 -3.01 -15.91
N ASP A 46 5.58 -3.80 -16.27
CA ASP A 46 4.20 -3.33 -16.44
C ASP A 46 3.61 -2.78 -15.12
N ALA A 47 3.82 -3.48 -14.01
CA ALA A 47 3.36 -3.00 -12.70
C ALA A 47 4.01 -1.67 -12.30
N ILE A 48 5.31 -1.50 -12.53
CA ILE A 48 6.01 -0.23 -12.28
C ILE A 48 5.46 0.88 -13.20
N ALA A 49 5.20 0.57 -14.48
CA ALA A 49 4.62 1.53 -15.41
C ALA A 49 3.23 2.02 -14.98
N GLN A 50 2.38 1.11 -14.49
CA GLN A 50 1.07 1.46 -13.93
C GLN A 50 1.19 2.35 -12.69
N ILE A 51 2.16 2.10 -11.81
CA ILE A 51 2.40 2.95 -10.62
C ILE A 51 2.87 4.35 -11.03
N LEU A 52 3.82 4.46 -11.96
CA LEU A 52 4.32 5.75 -12.47
C LEU A 52 3.21 6.54 -13.17
N THR A 53 2.42 5.87 -14.00
CA THR A 53 1.28 6.48 -14.72
C THR A 53 0.22 6.97 -13.73
N ASN A 54 -0.16 6.12 -12.77
CA ASN A 54 -1.07 6.50 -11.69
C ASN A 54 -0.54 7.70 -10.90
N SER A 55 0.74 7.68 -10.53
CA SER A 55 1.40 8.77 -9.81
C SER A 55 1.23 10.11 -10.55
N ARG A 56 1.50 10.12 -11.86
CA ARG A 56 1.33 11.33 -12.70
C ARG A 56 -0.12 11.77 -12.79
N MET A 57 -1.04 10.82 -13.05
CA MET A 57 -2.47 11.11 -13.10
C MET A 57 -2.99 11.71 -11.79
N CYS A 58 -2.47 11.25 -10.64
CA CYS A 58 -2.83 11.78 -9.33
C CYS A 58 -2.34 13.21 -9.15
N ALA A 59 -1.08 13.49 -9.52
CA ALA A 59 -0.48 14.82 -9.47
C ALA A 59 -1.25 15.85 -10.32
N GLU A 60 -1.69 15.45 -11.52
CA GLU A 60 -2.48 16.29 -12.44
C GLU A 60 -3.94 16.42 -12.00
N GLY A 61 -4.58 15.31 -11.63
CA GLY A 61 -5.99 15.25 -11.26
C GLY A 61 -6.30 15.73 -9.83
N ARG A 62 -5.27 15.88 -8.99
CA ARG A 62 -5.35 16.12 -7.54
C ARG A 62 -6.26 15.11 -6.84
N ARG A 63 -6.00 13.82 -7.11
CA ARG A 63 -6.72 12.70 -6.52
C ARG A 63 -5.78 11.69 -5.87
N PRO A 64 -6.22 10.98 -4.81
CA PRO A 64 -5.32 10.16 -4.02
C PRO A 64 -4.64 9.05 -4.82
N ILE A 65 -3.32 8.90 -4.61
CA ILE A 65 -2.47 7.84 -5.19
C ILE A 65 -3.04 6.45 -4.94
N CYS A 66 -3.60 6.24 -3.75
CA CYS A 66 -4.10 4.97 -3.27
C CYS A 66 -5.48 5.16 -2.62
N GLN A 67 -6.36 4.17 -2.79
CA GLN A 67 -7.67 4.16 -2.14
C GLN A 67 -7.55 4.08 -0.61
N ASP A 68 -6.47 3.47 -0.12
CA ASP A 68 -6.11 3.50 1.29
C ASP A 68 -5.28 4.76 1.58
N THR A 69 -5.98 5.84 1.91
CA THR A 69 -5.36 7.12 2.28
C THR A 69 -4.58 7.05 3.60
N GLY A 70 -4.70 5.95 4.35
CA GLY A 70 -3.78 5.56 5.43
C GLY A 70 -4.12 6.13 6.81
N ILE A 71 -3.47 5.59 7.84
CA ILE A 71 -3.46 6.19 9.18
C ILE A 71 -2.39 7.28 9.24
N VAL A 72 -2.71 8.41 9.86
CA VAL A 72 -1.78 9.53 9.95
C VAL A 72 -0.81 9.31 11.10
N ASN A 73 0.47 9.46 10.81
CA ASN A 73 1.54 9.52 11.80
C ASN A 73 2.15 10.93 11.71
N VAL A 74 2.39 11.57 12.85
CA VAL A 74 3.04 12.89 12.92
C VAL A 74 4.22 12.81 13.88
N PHE A 75 5.40 13.19 13.40
CA PHE A 75 6.61 13.32 14.21
C PHE A 75 6.87 14.80 14.44
N LEU A 76 6.92 15.21 15.71
CA LEU A 76 7.17 16.58 16.12
C LEU A 76 8.50 16.63 16.87
N LYS A 77 9.43 17.48 16.42
CA LYS A 77 10.55 17.95 17.24
C LYS A 77 10.27 19.37 17.68
N ILE A 78 10.02 19.54 18.97
CA ILE A 78 9.57 20.79 19.58
C ILE A 78 10.79 21.48 20.20
N GLY A 79 11.21 22.59 19.61
CA GLY A 79 12.23 23.45 20.19
C GLY A 79 11.87 23.91 21.61
N MET A 80 12.82 23.86 22.55
CA MET A 80 12.64 24.31 23.94
C MET A 80 12.16 25.77 24.06
N ASP A 81 12.46 26.61 23.07
CA ASP A 81 12.09 28.03 23.02
C ASP A 81 10.79 28.31 22.26
N VAL A 82 10.08 27.26 21.80
CA VAL A 82 8.75 27.37 21.19
C VAL A 82 7.70 27.69 22.26
N LYS A 83 6.81 28.64 21.94
CA LYS A 83 5.58 28.91 22.71
C LYS A 83 4.35 28.65 21.89
N TRP A 84 3.31 28.19 22.57
CA TRP A 84 2.01 27.86 21.98
C TRP A 84 1.03 29.00 22.29
N GLN A 85 0.37 29.53 21.26
CA GLN A 85 -0.62 30.61 21.40
C GLN A 85 -1.98 30.18 20.85
N GLY A 86 -3.03 30.49 21.61
CA GLY A 86 -4.41 30.26 21.17
C GLY A 86 -4.91 28.83 21.27
N PHE A 87 -4.09 27.89 21.76
CA PHE A 87 -4.47 26.48 21.92
C PHE A 87 -5.61 26.32 22.94
N THR A 88 -6.74 25.79 22.47
CA THR A 88 -7.90 25.43 23.33
C THR A 88 -7.82 24.01 23.88
N GLY A 89 -6.90 23.20 23.36
CA GLY A 89 -6.66 21.81 23.75
C GLY A 89 -5.18 21.45 23.67
N SER A 90 -4.89 20.15 23.61
CA SER A 90 -3.54 19.62 23.47
C SER A 90 -2.99 19.79 22.04
N ILE A 91 -1.68 19.59 21.87
CA ILE A 91 -1.07 19.50 20.53
C ILE A 91 -1.71 18.36 19.73
N GLN A 92 -2.02 17.23 20.37
CA GLN A 92 -2.74 16.11 19.74
C GLN A 92 -4.09 16.58 19.18
N ASP A 93 -4.87 17.35 19.93
CA ASP A 93 -6.18 17.85 19.47
C ASP A 93 -6.04 18.77 18.24
N ALA A 94 -4.99 19.60 18.20
CA ALA A 94 -4.69 20.44 17.04
C ALA A 94 -4.25 19.60 15.82
N ILE A 95 -3.41 18.58 16.02
CA ILE A 95 -3.03 17.65 14.94
C ILE A 95 -4.28 16.90 14.43
N ASP A 96 -5.12 16.38 15.32
CA ASP A 96 -6.33 15.65 14.95
C ASP A 96 -7.34 16.54 14.21
N GLU A 97 -7.43 17.82 14.57
CA GLU A 97 -8.23 18.77 13.81
C GLU A 97 -7.65 19.05 12.42
N GLY A 98 -6.34 19.16 12.29
CA GLY A 98 -5.66 19.20 10.98
C GLY A 98 -5.94 17.95 10.14
N VAL A 99 -5.91 16.77 10.77
CA VAL A 99 -6.26 15.49 10.12
C VAL A 99 -7.71 15.50 9.66
N ARG A 100 -8.65 15.88 10.54
CA ARG A 100 -10.08 15.94 10.22
C ARG A 100 -10.36 16.87 9.04
N ARG A 101 -9.76 18.06 9.02
CA ARG A 101 -9.89 19.02 7.90
C ARG A 101 -9.26 18.49 6.63
N GLY A 102 -8.05 17.93 6.72
CA GLY A 102 -7.35 17.31 5.59
C GLY A 102 -8.17 16.17 4.97
N TYR A 103 -8.76 15.28 5.77
CA TYR A 103 -9.51 14.13 5.26
C TYR A 103 -10.90 14.49 4.74
N ASN A 104 -11.55 15.50 5.32
CA ASN A 104 -12.88 15.97 4.92
C ASN A 104 -12.85 17.16 3.95
N ASN A 105 -11.71 17.41 3.29
CA ASN A 105 -11.63 18.45 2.28
C ASN A 105 -12.69 18.20 1.18
N PRO A 106 -13.59 19.17 0.88
CA PRO A 106 -14.70 18.96 -0.04
C PRO A 106 -14.25 18.74 -1.50
N ASP A 107 -13.11 19.31 -1.90
CA ASP A 107 -12.58 19.23 -3.27
C ASP A 107 -11.78 17.96 -3.51
N ASN A 108 -11.28 17.33 -2.45
CA ASN A 108 -10.49 16.10 -2.49
C ASN A 108 -10.67 15.30 -1.20
N LYS A 109 -11.88 14.74 -1.04
CA LYS A 109 -12.21 13.92 0.12
C LYS A 109 -11.33 12.66 0.13
N LEU A 110 -10.74 12.37 1.29
CA LEU A 110 -9.90 11.19 1.53
C LEU A 110 -10.73 10.11 2.23
N ARG A 111 -10.21 8.87 2.28
CA ARG A 111 -10.92 7.74 2.88
C ARG A 111 -10.60 7.57 4.37
N ALA A 112 -11.56 7.88 5.23
CA ALA A 112 -11.46 7.57 6.66
C ALA A 112 -11.40 6.06 6.92
N SER A 113 -10.28 5.59 7.47
CA SER A 113 -9.94 4.18 7.66
C SER A 113 -9.67 3.81 9.12
N VAL A 114 -9.72 4.78 10.04
CA VAL A 114 -9.55 4.57 11.50
C VAL A 114 -10.86 4.12 12.14
N LEU A 115 -10.75 3.19 13.09
CA LEU A 115 -11.87 2.64 13.86
C LEU A 115 -11.67 2.97 15.34
N SER A 116 -12.70 3.47 16.02
CA SER A 116 -12.62 3.92 17.42
C SER A 116 -12.46 2.77 18.42
N ASP A 117 -13.02 1.60 18.11
CA ASP A 117 -12.88 0.39 18.93
C ASP A 117 -12.18 -0.70 18.13
N PRO A 118 -10.89 -0.98 18.38
CA PRO A 118 -10.16 -1.98 17.61
C PRO A 118 -10.55 -3.44 17.94
N ILE A 119 -11.22 -3.71 19.07
CA ILE A 119 -11.45 -5.06 19.59
C ILE A 119 -12.88 -5.54 19.32
N PHE A 120 -13.89 -4.71 19.62
CA PHE A 120 -15.29 -5.14 19.58
C PHE A 120 -16.05 -4.52 18.42
N GLU A 121 -16.59 -3.31 18.59
CA GLU A 121 -17.57 -2.74 17.65
C GLU A 121 -16.95 -2.30 16.33
N ARG A 122 -15.66 -1.94 16.33
CA ARG A 122 -14.93 -1.56 15.10
C ARG A 122 -15.61 -0.45 14.31
N LYS A 123 -16.26 0.49 15.02
CA LYS A 123 -16.95 1.65 14.44
C LYS A 123 -15.96 2.62 13.80
N ASN A 124 -16.19 2.98 12.55
CA ASN A 124 -15.36 3.94 11.82
C ASN A 124 -15.54 5.37 12.34
N THR A 125 -14.44 6.12 12.50
CA THR A 125 -14.44 7.49 13.05
C THR A 125 -14.93 8.56 12.07
N LYS A 126 -15.04 8.22 10.79
CA LYS A 126 -15.54 9.06 9.68
C LYS A 126 -14.66 10.27 9.33
N ASP A 127 -13.64 10.57 10.12
CA ASP A 127 -12.69 11.66 9.89
C ASP A 127 -11.21 11.23 9.94
N ASN A 128 -10.96 9.92 10.07
CA ASN A 128 -9.63 9.31 10.15
C ASN A 128 -8.80 9.68 11.39
N THR A 129 -9.42 10.27 12.40
CA THR A 129 -8.80 10.54 13.71
C THR A 129 -8.99 9.35 14.66
N PRO A 130 -8.17 9.22 15.73
CA PRO A 130 -6.98 10.02 16.03
C PRO A 130 -5.77 9.64 15.16
N ALA A 131 -4.88 10.61 14.95
CA ALA A 131 -3.54 10.40 14.42
C ALA A 131 -2.60 9.83 15.50
N VAL A 132 -1.56 9.13 15.07
CA VAL A 132 -0.48 8.66 15.95
C VAL A 132 0.59 9.74 16.01
N VAL A 133 0.70 10.44 17.14
CA VAL A 133 1.62 11.59 17.28
C VAL A 133 2.80 11.24 18.18
N PHE A 134 4.01 11.49 17.68
CA PHE A 134 5.26 11.35 18.40
C PHE A 134 5.84 12.73 18.66
N MET A 135 6.18 13.02 19.92
CA MET A 135 6.70 14.33 20.32
C MET A 135 8.06 14.16 21.01
N GLU A 136 9.06 14.86 20.51
CA GLU A 136 10.39 14.97 21.10
C GLU A 136 10.68 16.44 21.39
N VAL A 137 11.11 16.76 22.61
CA VAL A 137 11.57 18.13 22.95
C VAL A 137 13.06 18.23 22.67
N VAL A 138 13.46 19.21 21.88
CA VAL A 138 14.84 19.40 21.41
C VAL A 138 15.32 20.84 21.66
N PRO A 139 16.65 21.10 21.74
CA PRO A 139 17.16 22.47 21.78
C PRO A 139 16.73 23.30 20.55
N GLY A 140 16.59 24.62 20.72
CA GLY A 140 16.27 25.56 19.65
C GLY A 140 14.86 26.14 19.75
N ASP A 141 14.47 26.91 18.73
CA ASP A 141 13.24 27.70 18.71
C ASP A 141 12.31 27.36 17.55
N LYS A 142 12.47 26.20 16.90
CA LYS A 142 11.62 25.79 15.77
C LYS A 142 10.78 24.58 16.12
N LEU A 143 9.69 24.41 15.38
CA LEU A 143 8.87 23.19 15.39
C LEU A 143 9.09 22.44 14.06
N ASP A 144 9.81 21.32 14.13
CA ASP A 144 10.06 20.44 12.99
C ASP A 144 8.95 19.38 12.92
N ILE A 145 8.32 19.24 11.76
CA ILE A 145 7.13 18.39 11.59
C ILE A 145 7.33 17.49 10.37
N THR A 146 7.20 16.18 10.60
CA THR A 146 7.00 15.21 9.52
C THR A 146 5.61 14.60 9.62
N VAL A 147 4.82 14.78 8.56
CA VAL A 147 3.48 14.17 8.43
C VAL A 147 3.57 13.02 7.45
N ALA A 148 3.05 11.85 7.84
CA ALA A 148 3.04 10.66 6.99
C ALA A 148 1.68 9.97 7.01
N ALA A 149 1.21 9.55 5.82
CA ALA A 149 -0.06 8.87 5.65
C ALA A 149 0.16 7.40 5.29
N LYS A 150 0.07 6.52 6.30
CA LYS A 150 0.56 5.15 6.22
C LYS A 150 -0.53 4.15 5.88
N GLY A 151 -0.46 3.52 4.71
CA GLY A 151 -1.44 2.53 4.29
C GLY A 151 -1.39 1.27 5.17
N GLY A 152 -2.56 0.79 5.62
CA GLY A 152 -2.69 -0.35 6.51
C GLY A 152 -2.11 -1.64 5.93
N GLY A 153 -2.11 -1.78 4.59
CA GLY A 153 -1.46 -2.90 3.90
C GLY A 153 0.06 -2.99 4.15
N SER A 154 0.74 -1.85 4.25
CA SER A 154 2.18 -1.79 4.58
C SER A 154 2.41 -1.83 6.09
N GLU A 155 1.54 -1.17 6.88
CA GLU A 155 1.61 -1.14 8.34
C GLU A 155 1.55 -2.55 8.93
N ASN A 156 0.63 -3.38 8.44
CA ASN A 156 0.42 -4.75 8.91
C ASN A 156 1.56 -5.71 8.55
N LYS A 157 2.56 -5.27 7.78
CA LYS A 157 3.76 -6.04 7.45
C LYS A 157 4.96 -5.68 8.33
N SER A 158 4.77 -4.79 9.31
CA SER A 158 5.76 -4.50 10.34
C SER A 158 6.16 -5.75 11.12
N LYS A 159 7.46 -5.88 11.41
CA LYS A 159 8.05 -6.98 12.18
C LYS A 159 8.90 -6.40 13.28
N VAL A 160 8.73 -6.89 14.50
CA VAL A 160 9.60 -6.60 15.65
C VAL A 160 10.14 -7.93 16.15
N TYR A 161 11.44 -7.99 16.40
CA TYR A 161 12.11 -9.20 16.86
C TYR A 161 13.22 -8.85 17.84
N MET A 162 13.48 -9.73 18.80
CA MET A 162 14.63 -9.60 19.71
C MET A 162 15.71 -10.57 19.25
N LEU A 163 16.70 -10.05 18.53
CA LEU A 163 17.86 -10.83 18.14
C LEU A 163 18.72 -11.13 19.37
N ASN A 164 19.39 -12.28 19.37
CA ASN A 164 20.54 -12.45 20.25
C ASN A 164 21.65 -11.48 19.80
N PRO A 165 22.50 -11.00 20.71
CA PRO A 165 23.60 -10.09 20.35
C PRO A 165 24.48 -10.62 19.20
N SER A 166 24.67 -11.94 19.14
CA SER A 166 25.46 -12.66 18.13
C SER A 166 24.74 -12.87 16.79
N ASP A 167 23.42 -12.68 16.71
CA ASP A 167 22.67 -12.98 15.48
C ASP A 167 22.98 -11.96 14.38
N ASN A 168 22.99 -12.44 13.14
CA ASN A 168 23.20 -11.62 11.96
C ASN A 168 21.89 -10.96 11.50
N ILE A 169 21.93 -9.64 11.29
CA ILE A 169 20.77 -8.86 10.84
C ILE A 169 20.36 -9.22 9.42
N VAL A 170 21.34 -9.44 8.52
CA VAL A 170 21.10 -9.78 7.11
C VAL A 170 20.34 -11.10 7.01
N ASP A 171 20.76 -12.12 7.76
CA ASP A 171 20.08 -13.43 7.76
C ASP A 171 18.63 -13.30 8.23
N TRP A 172 18.39 -12.51 9.28
CA TRP A 172 17.05 -12.24 9.77
C TRP A 172 16.20 -11.50 8.72
N VAL A 173 16.74 -10.47 8.06
CA VAL A 173 16.03 -9.73 7.01
C VAL A 173 15.68 -10.66 5.84
N LEU A 174 16.63 -11.44 5.33
CA LEU A 174 16.39 -12.32 4.18
C LEU A 174 15.41 -13.45 4.48
N LYS A 175 15.39 -13.94 5.72
CA LYS A 175 14.36 -14.89 6.18
C LYS A 175 12.98 -14.23 6.30
N THR A 176 12.95 -12.95 6.69
CA THR A 176 11.70 -12.26 7.06
C THR A 176 10.99 -11.64 5.86
N VAL A 177 11.72 -11.03 4.92
CA VAL A 177 11.13 -10.34 3.76
C VAL A 177 10.17 -11.24 2.94
N PRO A 178 10.50 -12.50 2.61
CA PRO A 178 9.59 -13.40 1.90
C PRO A 178 8.25 -13.61 2.63
N THR A 179 8.26 -13.61 3.97
CA THR A 179 7.03 -13.79 4.79
C THR A 179 6.10 -12.57 4.73
N MET A 180 6.59 -11.42 4.29
CA MET A 180 5.79 -10.22 4.11
C MET A 180 4.94 -10.30 2.82
N GLY A 181 5.35 -11.13 1.85
CA GLY A 181 4.69 -11.27 0.56
C GLY A 181 4.57 -9.95 -0.19
N ALA A 182 3.64 -9.89 -1.14
CA ALA A 182 3.35 -8.71 -1.95
C ALA A 182 2.31 -7.78 -1.31
N GLY A 183 1.80 -8.12 -0.12
CA GLY A 183 0.72 -7.40 0.55
C GLY A 183 0.99 -5.91 0.82
N TRP A 184 2.26 -5.49 0.82
CA TRP A 184 2.69 -4.10 0.99
C TRP A 184 2.96 -3.37 -0.34
N CYS A 185 2.60 -3.92 -1.50
CA CYS A 185 2.74 -3.29 -2.83
C CYS A 185 4.18 -2.85 -3.17
N PRO A 186 5.16 -3.76 -3.27
CA PRO A 186 6.48 -3.42 -3.83
C PRO A 186 6.36 -2.95 -5.30
N PRO A 187 7.28 -2.11 -5.81
CA PRO A 187 8.49 -1.68 -5.12
C PRO A 187 8.27 -0.45 -4.22
N GLY A 188 8.92 -0.48 -3.06
CA GLY A 188 8.99 0.63 -2.12
C GLY A 188 10.31 0.55 -1.36
N MET A 189 10.36 0.88 -0.07
CA MET A 189 11.61 0.84 0.72
C MET A 189 11.43 0.08 2.02
N LEU A 190 12.52 -0.40 2.62
CA LEU A 190 12.51 -1.00 3.96
C LEU A 190 13.12 -0.03 4.97
N GLY A 191 12.39 0.27 6.04
CA GLY A 191 12.89 0.98 7.21
C GLY A 191 13.25 -0.04 8.28
N ILE A 192 14.49 0.02 8.77
CA ILE A 192 15.00 -0.89 9.79
C ILE A 192 15.46 -0.06 10.98
N GLY A 193 14.98 -0.41 12.16
CA GLY A 193 15.38 0.18 13.44
C GLY A 193 16.11 -0.87 14.27
N VAL A 194 17.29 -0.54 14.80
CA VAL A 194 18.11 -1.48 15.59
C VAL A 194 18.56 -0.85 16.90
N GLY A 195 18.35 -1.57 18.00
CA GLY A 195 18.77 -1.17 19.33
C GLY A 195 17.69 -0.43 20.13
N GLY A 196 18.08 0.18 21.26
CA GLY A 196 17.15 0.66 22.27
C GLY A 196 16.36 -0.48 22.92
N THR A 197 15.05 -0.35 22.91
CA THR A 197 14.04 -1.31 23.35
C THR A 197 13.15 -1.70 22.18
N ALA A 198 12.18 -2.61 22.37
CA ALA A 198 11.30 -3.07 21.29
C ALA A 198 10.54 -1.92 20.61
N GLU A 199 9.97 -1.03 21.42
CA GLU A 199 9.24 0.16 21.00
C GLU A 199 10.15 1.20 20.35
N LYS A 200 11.38 1.39 20.85
CA LYS A 200 12.33 2.32 20.23
C LYS A 200 12.80 1.81 18.87
N ALA A 201 13.06 0.50 18.73
CA ALA A 201 13.40 -0.10 17.43
C ALA A 201 12.25 0.08 16.42
N ALA A 202 10.99 -0.15 16.84
CA ALA A 202 9.83 0.08 15.97
C ALA A 202 9.68 1.54 15.55
N LEU A 203 9.88 2.48 16.48
CA LEU A 203 9.86 3.92 16.20
C LEU A 203 10.96 4.30 15.20
N LEU A 204 12.21 3.87 15.42
CA LEU A 204 13.33 4.14 14.50
C LEU A 204 13.09 3.57 13.10
N ALA A 205 12.54 2.36 13.01
CA ALA A 205 12.19 1.75 11.73
C ALA A 205 11.13 2.58 11.00
N LYS A 206 10.18 3.19 11.73
CA LYS A 206 9.17 4.08 11.15
C LYS A 206 9.78 5.41 10.70
N GLU A 207 10.59 6.03 11.54
CA GLU A 207 11.28 7.29 11.24
C GLU A 207 12.26 7.15 10.08
N ALA A 208 12.88 5.98 9.90
CA ALA A 208 13.79 5.70 8.79
C ALA A 208 13.08 5.73 7.43
N LEU A 209 11.76 5.48 7.39
CA LEU A 209 10.96 5.55 6.16
C LEU A 209 10.70 6.98 5.68
N MET A 210 11.01 7.98 6.49
CA MET A 210 10.80 9.39 6.17
C MET A 210 12.04 10.03 5.53
N ASP A 211 13.18 9.33 5.51
CA ASP A 211 14.41 9.80 4.92
C ASP A 211 14.35 9.65 3.38
N ASP A 212 14.88 10.64 2.66
CA ASP A 212 14.96 10.65 1.20
C ASP A 212 15.65 9.40 0.66
N ILE A 213 15.12 8.80 -0.40
CA ILE A 213 15.71 7.69 -1.11
C ILE A 213 16.98 8.15 -1.84
N ASP A 214 18.10 7.47 -1.57
CA ASP A 214 19.44 7.84 -2.07
C ASP A 214 20.28 6.62 -2.48
N MET A 215 19.67 5.44 -2.64
CA MET A 215 20.40 4.19 -2.84
C MET A 215 21.24 4.20 -4.13
N TYR A 216 20.77 4.80 -5.22
CA TYR A 216 21.56 4.84 -6.44
C TYR A 216 22.77 5.76 -6.31
N GLU A 217 22.60 6.92 -5.69
CA GLU A 217 23.68 7.85 -5.38
C GLU A 217 24.68 7.20 -4.42
N LEU A 218 24.20 6.44 -3.42
CA LEU A 218 25.04 5.65 -2.51
C LEU A 218 25.86 4.58 -3.25
N LEU A 219 25.25 3.84 -4.18
CA LEU A 219 25.94 2.83 -4.98
C LEU A 219 27.02 3.45 -5.89
N GLU A 220 26.76 4.63 -6.45
CA GLU A 220 27.72 5.35 -7.30
C GLU A 220 28.91 5.89 -6.51
N ARG A 221 28.65 6.56 -5.37
CA ARG A 221 29.72 7.16 -4.54
C ARG A 221 30.47 6.15 -3.68
N GLY A 222 29.88 4.99 -3.42
CA GLY A 222 30.38 3.96 -2.49
C GLY A 222 30.14 4.28 -1.01
N PRO A 223 30.10 3.24 -0.14
CA PRO A 223 29.84 3.42 1.28
C PRO A 223 31.03 4.06 2.00
N GLN A 224 30.74 4.94 2.96
CA GLN A 224 31.75 5.65 3.77
C GLN A 224 31.86 5.09 5.19
N ASN A 225 30.96 4.18 5.58
CA ASN A 225 30.95 3.54 6.88
C ASN A 225 30.24 2.18 6.83
N LYS A 226 30.39 1.38 7.89
CA LYS A 226 29.81 0.03 8.01
C LYS A 226 28.27 0.00 7.93
N LEU A 227 27.59 1.09 8.30
CA LEU A 227 26.14 1.13 8.21
C LEU A 227 25.69 1.27 6.74
N GLU A 228 26.41 2.05 5.95
CA GLU A 228 26.19 2.15 4.50
C GLU A 228 26.56 0.86 3.76
N GLU A 229 27.65 0.19 4.16
CA GLU A 229 27.98 -1.16 3.66
C GLU A 229 26.81 -2.13 3.90
N LEU A 230 26.25 -2.14 5.13
CA LEU A 230 25.09 -2.96 5.47
C LEU A 230 23.84 -2.58 4.68
N ARG A 231 23.58 -1.29 4.44
CA ARG A 231 22.46 -0.82 3.60
C ARG A 231 22.57 -1.38 2.19
N ILE A 232 23.74 -1.27 1.56
CA ILE A 232 24.00 -1.79 0.21
C ILE A 232 23.82 -3.31 0.20
N GLU A 233 24.43 -4.02 1.14
CA GLU A 233 24.32 -5.48 1.24
C GLU A 233 22.86 -5.95 1.34
N LEU A 234 22.07 -5.31 2.20
CA LEU A 234 20.65 -5.61 2.35
C LEU A 234 19.86 -5.29 1.08
N TYR A 235 20.10 -4.14 0.46
CA TYR A 235 19.44 -3.75 -0.79
C TYR A 235 19.68 -4.76 -1.91
N GLU A 236 20.94 -5.14 -2.13
CA GLU A 236 21.31 -6.11 -3.16
C GLU A 236 20.72 -7.49 -2.88
N LYS A 237 20.86 -7.98 -1.63
CA LYS A 237 20.40 -9.32 -1.28
C LYS A 237 18.88 -9.44 -1.26
N VAL A 238 18.16 -8.41 -0.82
CA VAL A 238 16.69 -8.39 -0.85
C VAL A 238 16.18 -8.40 -2.29
N ASN A 239 16.77 -7.61 -3.18
CA ASN A 239 16.41 -7.64 -4.60
C ASN A 239 16.79 -8.97 -5.27
N ALA A 240 17.88 -9.60 -4.84
CA ALA A 240 18.29 -10.93 -5.30
C ALA A 240 17.36 -12.08 -4.88
N LEU A 241 16.42 -11.85 -3.95
CA LEU A 241 15.33 -12.82 -3.67
C LEU A 241 14.37 -12.98 -4.86
N GLY A 242 14.45 -12.09 -5.86
CA GLY A 242 13.67 -12.17 -7.09
C GLY A 242 12.19 -11.87 -6.91
N ILE A 243 11.72 -11.42 -5.74
CA ILE A 243 10.30 -11.16 -5.44
C ILE A 243 9.69 -10.19 -6.48
N GLY A 244 10.40 -9.08 -6.75
CA GLY A 244 10.04 -8.10 -7.78
C GLY A 244 8.81 -7.25 -7.45
N ALA A 245 8.46 -6.36 -8.39
CA ALA A 245 7.29 -5.50 -8.25
C ALA A 245 6.01 -6.35 -8.12
N GLN A 246 5.16 -5.97 -7.17
CA GLN A 246 3.92 -6.69 -6.80
C GLN A 246 4.10 -8.17 -6.46
N GLY A 247 5.34 -8.67 -6.25
CA GLY A 247 5.61 -10.09 -6.02
C GLY A 247 5.45 -11.00 -7.23
N LEU A 248 5.44 -10.44 -8.45
CA LEU A 248 5.29 -11.21 -9.70
C LEU A 248 6.60 -11.80 -10.23
N GLY A 249 7.71 -11.58 -9.53
CA GLY A 249 9.05 -11.88 -10.03
C GLY A 249 9.66 -10.72 -10.80
N GLY A 250 10.88 -10.33 -10.46
CA GLY A 250 11.61 -9.26 -11.16
C GLY A 250 12.87 -8.82 -10.43
N LEU A 251 13.51 -7.79 -10.97
CA LEU A 251 14.76 -7.24 -10.43
C LEU A 251 14.54 -6.35 -9.21
N THR A 252 13.39 -5.66 -9.13
CA THR A 252 13.19 -4.61 -8.12
C THR A 252 12.05 -4.96 -7.15
N THR A 253 12.42 -5.35 -5.93
CA THR A 253 11.51 -5.49 -4.77
C THR A 253 11.55 -4.24 -3.89
N VAL A 254 12.75 -3.69 -3.67
CA VAL A 254 13.00 -2.48 -2.89
C VAL A 254 13.80 -1.48 -3.72
N LEU A 255 13.45 -0.20 -3.57
CA LEU A 255 14.17 0.95 -4.10
C LEU A 255 15.29 1.39 -3.15
N ASP A 256 15.11 1.18 -1.84
CA ASP A 256 16.07 1.54 -0.79
C ASP A 256 15.86 0.69 0.47
N VAL A 257 16.90 0.63 1.31
CA VAL A 257 16.87 0.16 2.69
C VAL A 257 17.45 1.25 3.58
N LYS A 258 16.67 1.80 4.50
CA LYS A 258 17.10 2.80 5.48
C LYS A 258 17.26 2.16 6.85
N ILE A 259 18.34 2.51 7.56
CA ILE A 259 18.65 1.95 8.87
C ILE A 259 18.88 3.09 9.86
N LYS A 260 18.11 3.10 10.95
CA LYS A 260 18.36 3.95 12.12
C LYS A 260 18.73 3.09 13.33
N THR A 261 19.68 3.56 14.12
CA THR A 261 20.21 2.80 15.27
C THR A 261 20.09 3.59 16.57
N TYR A 262 20.09 2.88 17.69
CA TYR A 262 20.12 3.48 19.02
C TYR A 262 20.93 2.59 19.98
N PRO A 263 21.61 3.15 21.00
CA PRO A 263 22.29 2.36 22.01
C PRO A 263 21.37 1.32 22.64
N THR A 264 21.87 0.12 22.94
CA THR A 264 21.06 -0.98 23.47
C THR A 264 21.73 -1.61 24.69
N HIS A 265 20.93 -2.25 25.53
CA HIS A 265 21.46 -3.06 26.64
C HIS A 265 22.30 -4.21 26.08
N ALA A 266 23.41 -4.56 26.74
CA ALA A 266 24.39 -5.54 26.23
C ALA A 266 23.79 -6.93 25.93
N ALA A 267 22.75 -7.33 26.65
CA ALA A 267 22.04 -8.59 26.45
C ALA A 267 20.94 -8.55 25.36
N SER A 268 20.69 -7.39 24.76
CA SER A 268 19.53 -7.18 23.89
C SER A 268 19.94 -6.59 22.55
N LYS A 269 19.38 -7.13 21.46
CA LYS A 269 19.47 -6.55 20.13
C LYS A 269 18.06 -6.43 19.51
N PRO A 270 17.23 -5.50 20.01
CA PRO A 270 15.93 -5.22 19.42
C PRO A 270 16.09 -4.81 17.96
N ILE A 271 15.25 -5.36 17.10
CA ILE A 271 15.18 -4.97 15.69
C ILE A 271 13.71 -4.84 15.28
N ALA A 272 13.44 -3.85 14.44
CA ALA A 272 12.19 -3.76 13.72
C ALA A 272 12.43 -3.52 12.24
N MET A 273 11.55 -4.06 11.40
CA MET A 273 11.52 -3.82 9.96
C MET A 273 10.09 -3.45 9.54
N ILE A 274 9.96 -2.31 8.87
CA ILE A 274 8.69 -1.76 8.41
C ILE A 274 8.85 -1.38 6.94
N PRO A 275 8.01 -1.89 6.02
CA PRO A 275 8.07 -1.49 4.62
C PRO A 275 7.34 -0.17 4.37
N ASN A 276 7.81 0.64 3.43
CA ASN A 276 7.01 1.63 2.71
C ASN A 276 6.49 1.07 1.40
N CYS A 277 5.21 1.26 1.13
CA CYS A 277 4.58 0.75 -0.08
C CYS A 277 4.80 1.69 -1.27
N ALA A 278 4.33 1.26 -2.45
CA ALA A 278 4.23 2.09 -3.63
C ALA A 278 3.40 3.38 -3.45
N ALA A 279 2.65 3.54 -2.36
CA ALA A 279 2.06 4.81 -1.95
C ALA A 279 2.94 5.46 -0.87
N THR A 280 4.13 5.92 -1.29
CA THR A 280 5.09 6.62 -0.42
C THR A 280 4.60 8.04 -0.19
N ARG A 281 4.17 8.34 1.04
CA ARG A 281 3.44 9.58 1.36
C ARG A 281 3.92 10.15 2.68
N HIS A 282 4.85 11.09 2.60
CA HIS A 282 5.29 11.91 3.72
C HIS A 282 5.68 13.29 3.22
N ALA A 283 5.61 14.27 4.12
CA ALA A 283 6.13 15.61 3.91
C ALA A 283 6.80 16.07 5.20
N HIS A 284 7.89 16.82 5.03
CA HIS A 284 8.59 17.51 6.11
C HIS A 284 8.41 19.01 5.93
N PHE A 285 8.17 19.71 7.02
CA PHE A 285 8.14 21.16 7.05
C PHE A 285 8.51 21.68 8.44
N VAL A 286 8.94 22.94 8.50
CA VAL A 286 9.37 23.60 9.73
C VAL A 286 8.53 24.84 9.95
N MET A 287 7.97 24.97 11.15
CA MET A 287 7.28 26.19 11.57
C MET A 287 8.21 27.04 12.43
N ASP A 288 8.31 28.33 12.08
CA ASP A 288 9.13 29.35 12.76
C ASP A 288 8.28 30.52 13.29
N GLY A 289 6.96 30.39 13.25
CA GLY A 289 6.00 31.42 13.70
C GLY A 289 5.60 32.43 12.63
N SER A 290 6.06 32.28 11.38
CA SER A 290 5.66 33.12 10.24
C SER A 290 4.22 32.90 9.76
N GLY A 291 3.61 31.76 10.08
CA GLY A 291 2.24 31.41 9.69
C GLY A 291 2.10 29.93 9.33
N PRO A 292 1.00 29.54 8.66
CA PRO A 292 0.86 28.19 8.13
C PRO A 292 1.86 27.92 7.00
N VAL A 293 2.31 26.67 6.88
CA VAL A 293 3.27 26.23 5.87
C VAL A 293 2.57 25.41 4.80
N TYR A 294 2.91 25.70 3.55
CA TYR A 294 2.43 25.00 2.36
C TYR A 294 3.64 24.43 1.61
N MET A 295 3.50 23.24 1.02
CA MET A 295 4.56 22.64 0.23
C MET A 295 4.39 22.91 -1.25
N ASP A 296 5.51 23.19 -1.91
CA ASP A 296 5.57 23.37 -3.34
C ASP A 296 5.41 22.04 -4.07
N PRO A 297 4.48 21.94 -5.03
CA PRO A 297 4.35 20.76 -5.88
C PRO A 297 5.66 20.42 -6.60
N PRO A 298 6.02 19.12 -6.72
CA PRO A 298 7.12 18.72 -7.59
C PRO A 298 6.81 19.09 -9.04
N SER A 299 7.84 19.45 -9.82
CA SER A 299 7.66 19.67 -11.26
C SER A 299 7.14 18.40 -11.93
N LEU A 300 6.13 18.55 -12.82
CA LEU A 300 5.61 17.42 -13.61
C LEU A 300 6.67 16.85 -14.58
N ASP A 301 7.74 17.59 -14.86
CA ASP A 301 8.88 17.13 -15.67
C ASP A 301 9.69 16.02 -14.98
N LEU A 302 9.49 15.79 -13.67
CA LEU A 302 10.15 14.72 -12.93
C LEU A 302 9.62 13.33 -13.29
N TRP A 303 8.38 13.24 -13.80
CA TRP A 303 7.82 11.95 -14.19
C TRP A 303 8.46 11.49 -15.51
N PRO A 304 8.97 10.24 -15.57
CA PRO A 304 9.48 9.71 -16.82
C PRO A 304 8.36 9.67 -17.87
N ASN A 305 8.73 9.73 -19.15
CA ASN A 305 7.80 9.61 -20.26
C ASN A 305 7.32 8.15 -20.42
N VAL A 306 6.47 7.71 -19.51
CA VAL A 306 5.82 6.39 -19.51
C VAL A 306 4.41 6.59 -20.04
N ASN A 307 4.24 6.38 -21.35
CA ASN A 307 2.92 6.35 -21.98
C ASN A 307 2.33 4.94 -21.83
N TRP A 308 1.94 4.58 -20.61
CA TRP A 308 1.34 3.28 -20.37
C TRP A 308 -0.08 3.23 -20.94
N ALA A 309 -0.35 2.17 -21.68
CA ALA A 309 -1.67 1.73 -22.04
C ALA A 309 -1.72 0.20 -21.85
N PRO A 310 -2.89 -0.38 -21.60
CA PRO A 310 -3.02 -1.84 -21.62
C PRO A 310 -2.55 -2.38 -22.97
N ASP A 311 -1.88 -3.53 -22.97
CA ASP A 311 -1.47 -4.18 -24.21
C ASP A 311 -2.69 -4.80 -24.91
N TYR A 312 -3.41 -4.00 -25.70
CA TYR A 312 -4.61 -4.42 -26.41
C TYR A 312 -4.39 -5.55 -27.41
N ASN A 313 -3.14 -5.82 -27.80
CA ASN A 313 -2.81 -6.90 -28.73
C ASN A 313 -2.56 -8.22 -28.00
N LYS A 314 -1.92 -8.17 -26.83
CA LYS A 314 -1.55 -9.35 -26.04
C LYS A 314 -2.59 -9.73 -24.99
N SER A 315 -3.29 -8.75 -24.41
CA SER A 315 -4.25 -8.99 -23.35
C SER A 315 -5.56 -9.56 -23.90
N LYS A 316 -6.06 -10.62 -23.26
CA LYS A 316 -7.34 -11.21 -23.63
C LYS A 316 -8.48 -10.34 -23.09
N ARG A 317 -9.34 -9.84 -23.98
CA ARG A 317 -10.59 -9.17 -23.57
C ARG A 317 -11.59 -10.19 -23.06
N VAL A 318 -12.21 -9.90 -21.92
CA VAL A 318 -13.16 -10.78 -21.23
C VAL A 318 -14.46 -10.03 -20.99
N ASP A 319 -15.57 -10.54 -21.50
CA ASP A 319 -16.92 -10.04 -21.18
C ASP A 319 -17.46 -10.74 -19.93
N LEU A 320 -17.54 -9.98 -18.84
CA LEU A 320 -18.02 -10.44 -17.54
C LEU A 320 -19.52 -10.77 -17.54
N ASN A 321 -20.31 -10.21 -18.47
CA ASN A 321 -21.75 -10.44 -18.50
C ASN A 321 -22.10 -11.82 -19.08
N THR A 322 -21.19 -12.42 -19.86
CA THR A 322 -21.37 -13.74 -20.48
C THR A 322 -20.28 -14.73 -20.04
N LEU A 323 -19.52 -14.40 -19.00
CA LEU A 323 -18.38 -15.20 -18.55
C LEU A 323 -18.84 -16.58 -18.07
N THR A 324 -18.11 -17.62 -18.48
CA THR A 324 -18.41 -19.01 -18.11
C THR A 324 -17.30 -19.62 -17.23
N PRO A 325 -17.61 -20.61 -16.39
CA PRO A 325 -16.59 -21.36 -15.64
C PRO A 325 -15.53 -22.00 -16.56
N ALA A 326 -15.92 -22.47 -17.75
CA ALA A 326 -15.01 -23.08 -18.71
C ALA A 326 -13.99 -22.07 -19.26
N GLU A 327 -14.41 -20.83 -19.51
CA GLU A 327 -13.49 -19.77 -19.90
C GLU A 327 -12.53 -19.41 -18.76
N VAL A 328 -13.01 -19.26 -17.53
CA VAL A 328 -12.15 -19.01 -16.37
C VAL A 328 -11.11 -20.11 -16.21
N ALA A 329 -11.51 -21.37 -16.35
CA ALA A 329 -10.62 -22.52 -16.23
C ALA A 329 -9.56 -22.60 -17.35
N SER A 330 -9.72 -21.85 -18.45
CA SER A 330 -8.75 -21.80 -19.55
C SER A 330 -7.59 -20.82 -19.30
N TRP A 331 -7.72 -19.93 -18.31
CA TRP A 331 -6.72 -18.90 -18.04
C TRP A 331 -5.45 -19.48 -17.43
N THR A 332 -4.30 -18.91 -17.78
CA THR A 332 -2.99 -19.37 -17.31
C THR A 332 -2.27 -18.31 -16.47
N PRO A 333 -1.41 -18.70 -15.52
CA PRO A 333 -0.72 -17.76 -14.64
C PRO A 333 0.15 -16.77 -15.44
N GLY A 334 0.06 -15.49 -15.09
CA GLY A 334 0.76 -14.40 -15.78
C GLY A 334 0.06 -13.90 -17.05
N GLN A 335 -1.03 -14.52 -17.49
CA GLN A 335 -1.85 -14.01 -18.58
C GLN A 335 -2.48 -12.66 -18.18
N THR A 336 -2.40 -11.67 -19.07
CA THR A 336 -3.04 -10.37 -18.88
C THR A 336 -4.43 -10.36 -19.52
N LEU A 337 -5.41 -9.81 -18.79
CA LEU A 337 -6.81 -9.73 -19.18
C LEU A 337 -7.30 -8.29 -19.13
N LEU A 338 -8.28 -7.97 -19.98
CA LEU A 338 -9.04 -6.72 -19.97
C LEU A 338 -10.50 -7.03 -19.67
N LEU A 339 -10.91 -6.82 -18.42
CA LEU A 339 -12.28 -7.11 -17.98
C LEU A 339 -13.24 -6.03 -18.45
N ASN A 340 -14.37 -6.45 -19.01
CA ASN A 340 -15.43 -5.59 -19.52
C ASN A 340 -16.79 -6.09 -18.99
N GLY A 341 -17.67 -5.20 -18.52
CA GLY A 341 -19.00 -5.57 -18.00
C GLY A 341 -19.13 -5.52 -16.48
N LYS A 342 -20.13 -6.24 -15.92
CA LYS A 342 -20.55 -6.06 -14.53
C LYS A 342 -19.83 -6.96 -13.53
N MET A 343 -19.11 -6.37 -12.58
CA MET A 343 -18.48 -7.07 -11.45
C MET A 343 -19.05 -6.64 -10.10
N LEU A 344 -19.03 -7.53 -9.12
CA LEU A 344 -19.42 -7.21 -7.74
C LEU A 344 -18.19 -6.75 -6.95
N THR A 345 -18.39 -6.01 -5.87
CA THR A 345 -17.34 -5.69 -4.90
C THR A 345 -17.65 -6.30 -3.54
N GLY A 346 -16.63 -6.49 -2.72
CA GLY A 346 -16.81 -6.86 -1.33
C GLY A 346 -15.50 -7.19 -0.66
N ARG A 347 -15.37 -6.92 0.63
CA ARG A 347 -14.14 -7.17 1.39
C ARG A 347 -14.46 -7.68 2.81
N ASP A 348 -13.59 -7.43 3.78
CA ASP A 348 -13.57 -8.07 5.10
C ASP A 348 -14.96 -8.13 5.77
N ALA A 349 -15.65 -7.01 5.94
CA ALA A 349 -16.95 -6.94 6.62
C ALA A 349 -18.09 -7.58 5.79
N ALA A 350 -18.12 -7.36 4.47
CA ALA A 350 -19.10 -7.96 3.59
C ALA A 350 -18.99 -9.50 3.56
N HIS A 351 -17.77 -10.04 3.47
CA HIS A 351 -17.55 -11.50 3.49
C HIS A 351 -17.94 -12.12 4.83
N LYS A 352 -17.65 -11.44 5.94
CA LYS A 352 -18.09 -11.90 7.26
C LYS A 352 -19.62 -11.94 7.35
N ARG A 353 -20.29 -10.89 6.90
CA ARG A 353 -21.76 -10.84 6.89
C ARG A 353 -22.37 -11.90 5.98
N ILE A 354 -21.81 -12.13 4.78
CA ILE A 354 -22.23 -13.22 3.88
C ILE A 354 -22.09 -14.58 4.58
N GLN A 355 -20.96 -14.84 5.25
CA GLN A 355 -20.78 -16.06 6.02
C GLN A 355 -21.87 -16.25 7.08
N ASP A 356 -22.17 -15.20 7.84
CA ASP A 356 -23.17 -15.26 8.92
C ASP A 356 -24.58 -15.49 8.38
N MET A 357 -24.94 -14.86 7.26
CA MET A 357 -26.23 -15.06 6.58
C MET A 357 -26.36 -16.51 6.06
N LEU A 358 -25.34 -17.01 5.38
CA LEU A 358 -25.33 -18.39 4.87
C LEU A 358 -25.38 -19.43 5.99
N ALA A 359 -24.72 -19.16 7.13
CA ALA A 359 -24.78 -20.04 8.30
C ALA A 359 -26.20 -20.11 8.92
N LYS A 360 -27.00 -19.05 8.75
CA LYS A 360 -28.40 -18.98 9.18
C LYS A 360 -29.40 -19.44 8.12
N GLY A 361 -28.94 -19.76 6.91
CA GLY A 361 -29.81 -20.10 5.77
C GLY A 361 -30.58 -18.89 5.20
N GLU A 362 -30.09 -17.67 5.45
CA GLU A 362 -30.70 -16.44 4.93
C GLU A 362 -30.34 -16.23 3.46
N ALA A 363 -31.26 -15.61 2.69
CA ALA A 363 -31.01 -15.24 1.30
C ALA A 363 -30.03 -14.06 1.20
N LEU A 364 -29.06 -14.15 0.30
CA LEU A 364 -28.10 -13.07 0.05
C LEU A 364 -28.77 -11.92 -0.72
N PRO A 365 -28.33 -10.66 -0.51
CA PRO A 365 -28.92 -9.50 -1.17
C PRO A 365 -28.60 -9.42 -2.68
N VAL A 366 -27.64 -10.22 -3.15
CA VAL A 366 -27.19 -10.30 -4.55
C VAL A 366 -26.88 -11.73 -4.94
N ASP A 367 -27.05 -12.06 -6.22
CA ASP A 367 -26.63 -13.33 -6.81
C ASP A 367 -25.18 -13.25 -7.28
N PHE A 368 -24.36 -14.23 -6.86
CA PHE A 368 -22.95 -14.36 -7.21
C PHE A 368 -22.71 -15.39 -8.32
N THR A 369 -23.75 -16.07 -8.80
CA THR A 369 -23.66 -17.11 -9.83
C THR A 369 -23.00 -16.54 -11.09
N ASN A 370 -21.88 -17.16 -11.51
CA ASN A 370 -21.07 -16.72 -12.66
C ASN A 370 -20.58 -15.26 -12.58
N ARG A 371 -20.49 -14.70 -11.37
CA ARG A 371 -19.96 -13.35 -11.15
C ARG A 371 -18.49 -13.37 -10.78
N VAL A 372 -17.87 -12.21 -10.94
CA VAL A 372 -16.53 -11.89 -10.45
C VAL A 372 -16.64 -10.88 -9.32
N ILE A 373 -15.91 -11.10 -8.22
CA ILE A 373 -15.88 -10.18 -7.08
C ILE A 373 -14.53 -9.44 -7.00
N TYR A 374 -14.57 -8.13 -6.79
CA TYR A 374 -13.42 -7.27 -6.59
C TYR A 374 -13.26 -6.87 -5.12
N TYR A 375 -12.09 -7.17 -4.57
CA TYR A 375 -11.72 -6.77 -3.22
C TYR A 375 -11.26 -5.32 -3.20
N VAL A 376 -12.21 -4.40 -3.03
CA VAL A 376 -11.97 -2.95 -3.05
C VAL A 376 -12.78 -2.26 -1.96
N GLY A 377 -12.23 -1.15 -1.46
CA GLY A 377 -12.96 -0.16 -0.69
C GLY A 377 -12.59 1.21 -1.26
N PRO A 378 -13.40 1.75 -2.20
CA PRO A 378 -13.04 2.93 -2.97
C PRO A 378 -13.00 4.18 -2.08
N VAL A 379 -12.34 5.23 -2.58
CA VAL A 379 -12.50 6.59 -2.04
C VAL A 379 -13.86 7.12 -2.49
N ASP A 380 -14.49 7.95 -1.66
CA ASP A 380 -15.72 8.65 -2.04
C ASP A 380 -15.49 9.44 -3.34
N PRO A 381 -16.42 9.35 -4.31
CA PRO A 381 -16.36 10.15 -5.52
C PRO A 381 -16.52 11.63 -5.17
N VAL A 382 -15.79 12.48 -5.89
CA VAL A 382 -15.97 13.93 -5.86
C VAL A 382 -16.22 14.43 -7.27
N ARG A 383 -16.79 15.64 -7.39
CA ARG A 383 -17.05 16.29 -8.69
C ARG A 383 -17.95 15.39 -9.56
N ASP A 384 -17.49 15.01 -10.75
CA ASP A 384 -18.18 14.17 -11.73
C ASP A 384 -17.67 12.72 -11.74
N GLU A 385 -16.90 12.30 -10.72
CA GLU A 385 -16.40 10.92 -10.62
C GLU A 385 -17.55 9.93 -10.44
N VAL A 386 -17.55 8.87 -11.26
CA VAL A 386 -18.38 7.67 -11.02
C VAL A 386 -18.01 7.01 -9.69
N VAL A 387 -16.71 6.94 -9.43
CA VAL A 387 -16.10 6.40 -8.22
C VAL A 387 -14.74 7.08 -8.03
N GLY A 388 -14.34 7.36 -6.79
CA GLY A 388 -12.99 7.82 -6.51
C GLY A 388 -11.93 6.73 -6.74
N PRO A 389 -10.65 6.98 -6.42
CA PRO A 389 -9.61 5.95 -6.52
C PRO A 389 -10.05 4.61 -5.91
N ALA A 390 -9.91 3.54 -6.71
CA ALA A 390 -10.56 2.26 -6.46
C ALA A 390 -9.58 1.09 -6.65
N GLY A 391 -8.40 1.19 -6.04
CA GLY A 391 -7.36 0.18 -6.11
C GLY A 391 -7.67 -1.08 -5.29
N PRO A 392 -6.97 -2.19 -5.57
CA PRO A 392 -7.24 -3.48 -4.95
C PRO A 392 -6.80 -3.52 -3.49
N THR A 393 -7.41 -4.43 -2.75
CA THR A 393 -7.08 -4.77 -1.36
C THR A 393 -6.43 -6.15 -1.26
N THR A 394 -5.61 -6.37 -0.21
CA THR A 394 -4.88 -7.63 0.03
C THR A 394 -5.82 -8.83 0.08
N ALA A 395 -5.68 -9.74 -0.89
CA ALA A 395 -6.59 -10.87 -1.07
C ALA A 395 -6.48 -11.94 0.02
N THR A 396 -5.30 -12.12 0.63
CA THR A 396 -5.03 -13.13 1.68
C THR A 396 -5.99 -13.00 2.88
N ARG A 397 -6.52 -11.79 3.15
CA ARG A 397 -7.47 -11.59 4.25
C ARG A 397 -8.83 -12.25 4.01
N MET A 398 -9.16 -12.53 2.74
CA MET A 398 -10.38 -13.22 2.31
C MET A 398 -10.18 -14.74 2.15
N ASP A 399 -8.98 -15.27 2.37
CA ASP A 399 -8.67 -16.70 2.14
C ASP A 399 -9.60 -17.62 2.93
N LYS A 400 -9.87 -17.30 4.20
CA LYS A 400 -10.77 -18.08 5.06
C LYS A 400 -12.23 -18.14 4.57
N PHE A 401 -12.63 -17.22 3.67
CA PHE A 401 -13.97 -17.19 3.10
C PHE A 401 -14.03 -17.78 1.69
N THR A 402 -12.89 -18.04 1.06
CA THR A 402 -12.81 -18.31 -0.38
C THR A 402 -13.54 -19.59 -0.77
N ARG A 403 -13.31 -20.69 -0.05
CA ARG A 403 -14.03 -21.95 -0.30
C ARG A 403 -15.54 -21.77 -0.19
N MET A 404 -15.99 -21.08 0.86
CA MET A 404 -17.41 -20.77 1.06
C MET A 404 -17.99 -19.96 -0.12
N MET A 405 -17.30 -18.90 -0.55
CA MET A 405 -17.77 -18.06 -1.65
C MET A 405 -17.88 -18.87 -2.95
N LEU A 406 -16.86 -19.66 -3.29
CA LEU A 406 -16.85 -20.45 -4.51
C LEU A 406 -17.92 -21.56 -4.50
N GLU A 407 -17.98 -22.35 -3.44
CA GLU A 407 -18.85 -23.54 -3.39
C GLU A 407 -20.32 -23.21 -3.09
N LYS A 408 -20.61 -22.18 -2.29
CA LYS A 408 -21.98 -21.89 -1.83
C LYS A 408 -22.68 -20.77 -2.59
N THR A 409 -21.95 -19.94 -3.33
CA THR A 409 -22.54 -18.75 -3.97
C THR A 409 -22.47 -18.80 -5.51
N GLY A 410 -21.73 -19.74 -6.09
CA GLY A 410 -21.55 -19.83 -7.54
C GLY A 410 -20.61 -18.78 -8.13
N LEU A 411 -19.85 -18.07 -7.28
CA LEU A 411 -18.79 -17.15 -7.69
C LEU A 411 -17.71 -17.90 -8.49
N ILE A 412 -17.26 -17.34 -9.62
CA ILE A 412 -16.33 -18.03 -10.53
C ILE A 412 -14.94 -17.41 -10.61
N ALA A 413 -14.75 -16.15 -10.18
CA ALA A 413 -13.43 -15.55 -10.08
C ALA A 413 -13.39 -14.41 -9.06
N MET A 414 -12.17 -14.04 -8.66
CA MET A 414 -11.91 -12.98 -7.69
C MET A 414 -10.80 -12.05 -8.18
N VAL A 415 -10.90 -10.76 -7.90
CA VAL A 415 -9.89 -9.73 -8.19
C VAL A 415 -9.39 -9.12 -6.88
N GLY A 416 -8.08 -9.00 -6.71
CA GLY A 416 -7.48 -8.36 -5.54
C GLY A 416 -6.03 -7.93 -5.79
N LYS A 417 -5.24 -7.84 -4.73
CA LYS A 417 -3.77 -7.71 -4.82
C LYS A 417 -3.06 -8.72 -3.91
N ALA A 418 -1.79 -8.93 -4.21
CA ALA A 418 -0.89 -9.84 -3.50
C ALA A 418 -1.25 -11.33 -3.64
N GLU A 419 -0.43 -12.17 -3.03
CA GLU A 419 -0.54 -13.62 -3.05
C GLU A 419 -1.81 -14.15 -2.35
N ARG A 420 -2.21 -15.37 -2.73
CA ARG A 420 -3.18 -16.19 -2.00
C ARG A 420 -2.43 -17.23 -1.18
N GLY A 421 -2.94 -17.53 0.02
CA GLY A 421 -2.42 -18.61 0.85
C GLY A 421 -2.85 -19.99 0.34
N PRO A 422 -2.25 -21.07 0.89
CA PRO A 422 -2.49 -22.44 0.43
C PRO A 422 -3.97 -22.85 0.44
N VAL A 423 -4.71 -22.47 1.49
CA VAL A 423 -6.15 -22.77 1.63
C VAL A 423 -6.99 -22.18 0.49
N ALA A 424 -6.67 -20.96 0.07
CA ALA A 424 -7.37 -20.31 -1.03
C ALA A 424 -6.95 -20.89 -2.39
N ILE A 425 -5.68 -21.21 -2.57
CA ILE A 425 -5.18 -21.86 -3.81
C ILE A 425 -5.86 -23.22 -4.01
N GLU A 426 -5.99 -24.01 -2.94
CA GLU A 426 -6.68 -25.30 -2.98
C GLU A 426 -8.16 -25.12 -3.34
N ALA A 427 -8.86 -24.18 -2.69
CA ALA A 427 -10.26 -23.88 -3.01
C ALA A 427 -10.45 -23.42 -4.47
N ILE A 428 -9.54 -22.60 -5.00
CA ILE A 428 -9.54 -22.16 -6.40
C ILE A 428 -9.40 -23.36 -7.35
N LYS A 429 -8.47 -24.27 -7.04
CA LYS A 429 -8.21 -25.48 -7.84
C LYS A 429 -9.40 -26.45 -7.85
N ASP A 430 -10.03 -26.64 -6.71
CA ASP A 430 -11.19 -27.54 -6.56
C ASP A 430 -12.40 -27.00 -7.33
N ALA A 431 -12.67 -25.69 -7.21
CA ALA A 431 -13.78 -25.03 -7.89
C ALA A 431 -13.52 -24.71 -9.37
N LYS A 432 -12.31 -24.99 -9.89
CA LYS A 432 -11.89 -24.57 -11.24
C LYS A 432 -12.06 -23.07 -11.50
N SER A 433 -11.86 -22.27 -10.44
CA SER A 433 -11.94 -20.81 -10.46
C SER A 433 -10.58 -20.21 -10.83
N ALA A 434 -10.49 -18.88 -10.88
CA ALA A 434 -9.22 -18.16 -10.92
C ALA A 434 -9.16 -17.02 -9.90
N TYR A 435 -7.95 -16.60 -9.55
CA TYR A 435 -7.68 -15.34 -8.87
C TYR A 435 -6.86 -14.41 -9.76
N LEU A 436 -7.38 -13.20 -9.92
CA LEU A 436 -6.84 -12.14 -10.74
C LEU A 436 -6.26 -11.05 -9.84
N MET A 437 -5.17 -10.44 -10.28
CA MET A 437 -4.48 -9.38 -9.57
C MET A 437 -4.58 -8.08 -10.36
N ALA A 438 -5.07 -7.02 -9.72
CA ALA A 438 -4.86 -5.65 -10.18
C ALA A 438 -3.60 -5.07 -9.50
N VAL A 439 -2.94 -4.10 -10.12
CA VAL A 439 -1.70 -3.53 -9.58
C VAL A 439 -2.00 -2.66 -8.35
N GLY A 440 -1.47 -3.05 -7.18
CA GLY A 440 -1.55 -2.26 -5.97
C GLY A 440 -0.69 -0.99 -6.06
N GLY A 441 -1.26 0.16 -5.68
CA GLY A 441 -0.61 1.48 -5.84
C GLY A 441 -1.02 2.23 -7.11
N SER A 442 -1.92 1.66 -7.93
CA SER A 442 -2.44 2.27 -9.16
C SER A 442 -3.93 2.66 -9.06
N ALA A 443 -4.39 3.08 -7.89
CA ALA A 443 -5.82 3.15 -7.57
C ALA A 443 -6.63 4.12 -8.43
N TYR A 444 -6.05 5.28 -8.78
CA TYR A 444 -6.71 6.28 -9.61
C TYR A 444 -6.74 5.86 -11.07
N LEU A 445 -5.66 5.25 -11.58
CA LEU A 445 -5.62 4.62 -12.91
C LEU A 445 -6.70 3.55 -13.05
N VAL A 446 -6.76 2.60 -12.11
CA VAL A 446 -7.76 1.51 -12.12
C VAL A 446 -9.18 2.07 -12.04
N SER A 447 -9.41 3.15 -11.29
CA SER A 447 -10.74 3.77 -11.21
C SER A 447 -11.25 4.29 -12.56
N LYS A 448 -10.36 4.65 -13.50
CA LYS A 448 -10.77 5.12 -14.83
C LYS A 448 -11.40 4.03 -15.69
N ALA A 449 -11.18 2.76 -15.37
CA ALA A 449 -11.87 1.66 -16.01
C ALA A 449 -13.33 1.52 -15.53
N ILE A 450 -13.70 2.08 -14.38
CA ILE A 450 -15.04 1.97 -13.80
C ILE A 450 -15.94 3.08 -14.38
N LYS A 451 -16.97 2.68 -15.10
CA LYS A 451 -17.92 3.57 -15.81
C LYS A 451 -19.30 3.64 -15.14
N GLY A 452 -19.60 2.70 -14.25
CA GLY A 452 -20.78 2.74 -13.39
C GLY A 452 -20.49 2.12 -12.02
N ALA A 453 -21.12 2.64 -10.97
CA ALA A 453 -21.05 2.08 -9.63
C ALA A 453 -22.41 2.20 -8.93
N LYS A 454 -22.97 1.08 -8.48
CA LYS A 454 -24.26 1.04 -7.78
C LYS A 454 -24.17 0.19 -6.53
N VAL A 455 -24.60 0.71 -5.38
CA VAL A 455 -24.75 -0.12 -4.17
C VAL A 455 -25.89 -1.12 -4.38
N VAL A 456 -25.59 -2.40 -4.20
CA VAL A 456 -26.52 -3.52 -4.37
C VAL A 456 -26.70 -4.36 -3.11
N GLY A 457 -25.85 -4.16 -2.08
CA GLY A 457 -26.02 -4.81 -0.78
C GLY A 457 -25.21 -4.14 0.32
N PHE A 458 -25.69 -4.25 1.56
CA PHE A 458 -24.99 -3.80 2.78
C PHE A 458 -24.56 -2.33 2.77
N ALA A 459 -25.45 -1.42 2.34
CA ALA A 459 -25.16 0.01 2.27
C ALA A 459 -24.64 0.61 3.58
N ASP A 460 -25.05 0.05 4.73
CA ASP A 460 -24.60 0.43 6.07
C ASP A 460 -23.10 0.23 6.31
N LEU A 461 -22.43 -0.62 5.53
CA LEU A 461 -20.99 -0.87 5.61
C LEU A 461 -20.14 0.23 4.94
N GLY A 462 -20.76 1.23 4.28
CA GLY A 462 -20.06 2.34 3.64
C GLY A 462 -19.09 1.88 2.55
N MET A 463 -17.78 2.12 2.74
CA MET A 463 -16.75 1.71 1.78
C MET A 463 -16.61 0.17 1.66
N GLU A 464 -17.13 -0.61 2.61
CA GLU A 464 -17.14 -2.08 2.55
C GLU A 464 -18.47 -2.66 2.03
N ALA A 465 -19.40 -1.83 1.54
CA ALA A 465 -20.65 -2.29 0.93
C ALA A 465 -20.40 -3.10 -0.36
N ILE A 466 -21.41 -3.83 -0.81
CA ILE A 466 -21.39 -4.52 -2.10
C ILE A 466 -21.86 -3.52 -3.16
N TYR A 467 -20.95 -3.16 -4.05
CA TYR A 467 -21.24 -2.41 -5.26
C TYR A 467 -21.29 -3.35 -6.46
N GLU A 468 -22.09 -3.01 -7.45
CA GLU A 468 -21.95 -3.52 -8.81
C GLU A 468 -21.26 -2.44 -9.64
N PHE A 469 -20.06 -2.75 -10.08
CA PHE A 469 -19.28 -1.91 -10.98
C PHE A 469 -19.51 -2.33 -12.43
N ASP A 470 -19.62 -1.35 -13.32
CA ASP A 470 -19.57 -1.55 -14.77
C ASP A 470 -18.19 -1.11 -15.25
N VAL A 471 -17.37 -2.05 -15.71
CA VAL A 471 -15.97 -1.79 -16.08
C VAL A 471 -15.72 -1.90 -17.57
N VAL A 472 -14.77 -1.12 -18.08
CA VAL A 472 -14.31 -1.13 -19.46
C VAL A 472 -12.79 -1.24 -19.48
N ASP A 473 -12.30 -2.28 -20.14
CA ASP A 473 -10.88 -2.62 -20.27
C ASP A 473 -10.08 -2.54 -18.96
N MET A 474 -10.65 -3.04 -17.86
CA MET A 474 -9.97 -3.06 -16.56
C MET A 474 -8.78 -4.04 -16.61
N PRO A 475 -7.55 -3.57 -16.41
CA PRO A 475 -6.35 -4.40 -16.53
C PRO A 475 -6.18 -5.29 -15.30
N VAL A 476 -6.05 -6.60 -15.52
CA VAL A 476 -5.73 -7.57 -14.46
C VAL A 476 -4.81 -8.66 -14.99
N THR A 477 -4.08 -9.30 -14.08
CA THR A 477 -3.19 -10.43 -14.38
C THR A 477 -3.67 -11.68 -13.65
N VAL A 478 -3.71 -12.82 -14.32
CA VAL A 478 -4.04 -14.10 -13.69
C VAL A 478 -2.94 -14.48 -12.71
N ALA A 479 -3.23 -14.42 -11.41
CA ALA A 479 -2.27 -14.68 -10.35
C ALA A 479 -2.35 -16.11 -9.82
N VAL A 480 -3.53 -16.72 -9.80
CA VAL A 480 -3.72 -18.16 -9.56
C VAL A 480 -4.70 -18.70 -10.59
N ASP A 481 -4.31 -19.75 -11.31
CA ASP A 481 -5.16 -20.43 -12.29
C ASP A 481 -6.05 -21.52 -11.68
N ALA A 482 -6.90 -22.14 -12.50
CA ALA A 482 -7.75 -23.26 -12.11
C ALA A 482 -6.99 -24.57 -11.80
N GLY A 483 -5.69 -24.61 -12.11
CA GLY A 483 -4.78 -25.69 -11.73
C GLY A 483 -4.19 -25.51 -10.32
N GLY A 484 -4.31 -24.32 -9.73
CA GLY A 484 -3.69 -23.94 -8.46
C GLY A 484 -2.24 -23.46 -8.60
N THR A 485 -1.78 -23.16 -9.81
CA THR A 485 -0.44 -22.58 -10.04
C THR A 485 -0.48 -21.08 -9.78
N SER A 486 0.45 -20.60 -8.95
CA SER A 486 0.49 -19.21 -8.49
C SER A 486 1.69 -18.45 -9.07
N ALA A 487 1.42 -17.32 -9.75
CA ALA A 487 2.45 -16.41 -10.25
C ALA A 487 3.33 -15.82 -9.13
N HIS A 488 2.78 -15.69 -7.91
CA HIS A 488 3.52 -15.21 -6.74
C HIS A 488 4.45 -16.28 -6.14
N ILE A 489 4.33 -17.53 -6.59
CA ILE A 489 5.24 -18.64 -6.21
C ILE A 489 6.24 -18.88 -7.33
N THR A 490 5.77 -18.97 -8.58
CA THR A 490 6.61 -19.29 -9.73
C THR A 490 7.48 -18.11 -10.17
N GLY A 491 6.95 -16.88 -10.12
CA GLY A 491 7.65 -15.65 -10.51
C GLY A 491 8.92 -15.42 -9.69
N PRO A 492 8.83 -15.29 -8.35
CA PRO A 492 10.01 -15.09 -7.50
C PRO A 492 11.06 -16.18 -7.65
N LYS A 493 10.67 -17.47 -7.68
CA LYS A 493 11.59 -18.59 -7.91
C LYS A 493 12.34 -18.47 -9.25
N THR A 494 11.61 -18.13 -10.32
CA THR A 494 12.22 -17.95 -11.65
C THR A 494 13.24 -16.82 -11.65
N TRP A 495 12.92 -15.69 -11.01
CA TRP A 495 13.78 -14.51 -11.01
C TRP A 495 14.96 -14.64 -10.05
N GLN A 496 14.77 -15.28 -8.89
CA GLN A 496 15.88 -15.63 -8.00
C GLN A 496 16.93 -16.47 -8.74
N ALA A 497 16.50 -17.48 -9.51
CA ALA A 497 17.37 -18.29 -10.34
C ALA A 497 18.09 -17.49 -11.43
N LYS A 498 17.37 -16.58 -12.13
CA LYS A 498 17.94 -15.73 -13.18
C LYS A 498 18.96 -14.72 -12.66
N ILE A 499 18.69 -14.11 -11.50
CA ILE A 499 19.60 -13.14 -10.88
C ILE A 499 20.88 -13.84 -10.41
N GLY A 500 20.78 -15.08 -9.90
CA GLY A 500 21.93 -15.95 -9.64
C GLY A 500 22.87 -15.51 -8.50
N LYS A 501 22.50 -14.47 -7.73
CA LYS A 501 23.31 -13.97 -6.61
C LYS A 501 23.12 -14.74 -5.29
N ILE A 502 22.00 -15.45 -5.12
CA ILE A 502 21.65 -16.22 -3.92
C ILE A 502 21.10 -17.60 -4.36
N PRO A 503 21.44 -18.71 -3.69
CA PRO A 503 20.88 -20.02 -4.01
C PRO A 503 19.34 -20.03 -3.95
N VAL A 504 18.71 -20.74 -4.90
CA VAL A 504 17.26 -21.00 -4.85
C VAL A 504 17.01 -22.00 -3.74
N VAL A 505 16.25 -21.60 -2.72
CA VAL A 505 15.87 -22.52 -1.64
C VAL A 505 14.76 -23.42 -2.16
N GLU A 506 14.98 -24.74 -2.17
CA GLU A 506 13.90 -25.71 -2.36
C GLU A 506 12.94 -25.59 -1.18
N GLY A 507 11.72 -25.15 -1.45
CA GLY A 507 10.68 -24.90 -0.45
C GLY A 507 9.67 -26.03 -0.34
#